data_AF-A0A0D0UTW3-F1
#
_entry.id   AF-A0A0D0UTW3-F1
#
_cell.length_a   1.000
_cell.length_b   1.000
_cell.length_c   1.000
_cell.angle_alpha   90.00
_cell.angle_beta   90.00
_cell.angle_gamma   90.00
#
_symmetry.space_group_name_H-M   'P 1'
#
loop_
_entity.id
_entity.type
_entity.pdbx_description
1 polymer ?
#
loop_
_entity_poly.entity_id
_entity_poly.type
_entity_poly.pdbx_seq_one_letter_code
_entity_poly.pdbx_strand_id
1 'polypeptide(L)'
;MIIVGLILLVIGYQALAMRKQGLLRYYLVRYLPFLSMLLILSNVPSYTLRLHHYLLALLAIPVLSLPNRLSLMLQAFMLGLWLDGVGRWGWASLLEKTSSLLGDAPSGSWTPAFLSNLSSPHTLSWSPITPEQAVEDITGYSILVNDMQAFAGWTNSSIDLKGVLREGVNYFRIAYEKNGISLDFSDPIVRWENGTWGGMEEPAALF
;
A
#
# COMPACT_ATOMS: atom_id res chain seq x y z
N MET A 1 -3.06 20.72 17.43
CA MET A 1 -2.38 21.16 18.68
C MET A 1 -3.19 20.83 19.93
N ILE A 2 -4.49 21.15 20.00
CA ILE A 2 -5.36 20.86 21.16
C ILE A 2 -5.36 19.37 21.55
N ILE A 3 -5.52 18.47 20.56
CA ILE A 3 -5.55 17.02 20.79
C ILE A 3 -4.25 16.51 21.42
N VAL A 4 -3.09 16.96 20.91
CA VAL A 4 -1.78 16.57 21.44
C VAL A 4 -1.63 17.03 22.89
N GLY A 5 -2.03 18.27 23.20
CA GLY A 5 -2.02 18.79 24.57
C GLY A 5 -2.88 17.97 25.53
N LEU A 6 -4.07 17.57 25.10
CA LEU A 6 -4.97 16.72 25.89
C LEU A 6 -4.37 15.33 26.13
N ILE A 7 -3.77 14.72 25.12
CA ILE A 7 -3.07 13.43 25.24
C ILE A 7 -1.94 13.53 26.27
N LEU A 8 -1.08 14.56 26.18
CA LEU A 8 0.01 14.76 27.13
C LEU A 8 -0.49 14.98 28.56
N LEU A 9 -1.59 15.72 28.74
CA LEU A 9 -2.21 15.92 30.05
C LEU A 9 -2.70 14.58 30.64
N VAL A 10 -3.39 13.77 29.85
CA VAL A 10 -3.88 12.45 30.27
C VAL A 10 -2.72 11.51 30.64
N ILE A 11 -1.67 11.47 29.81
CA ILE A 11 -0.45 10.70 30.08
C ILE A 11 0.23 11.17 31.37
N GLY A 12 0.38 12.49 31.54
CA GLY A 12 0.99 13.08 32.73
C GLY A 12 0.21 12.75 34.01
N TYR A 13 -1.12 12.88 33.98
CA TYR A 13 -1.99 12.50 35.09
C TYR A 13 -1.83 11.01 35.44
N GLN A 14 -1.88 10.11 34.44
CA GLN A 14 -1.72 8.67 34.68
C GLN A 14 -0.34 8.31 35.21
N ALA A 15 0.72 8.93 34.70
CA ALA A 15 2.07 8.71 35.19
C ALA A 15 2.22 9.14 36.66
N LEU A 16 1.63 10.28 37.04
CA LEU A 16 1.61 10.74 38.43
C LEU A 16 0.80 9.80 39.33
N ALA A 17 -0.38 9.36 38.88
CA ALA A 17 -1.22 8.42 39.61
C ALA A 17 -0.51 7.08 39.83
N MET A 18 0.14 6.54 38.79
CA MET A 18 0.95 5.32 38.85
C MET A 18 2.17 5.48 39.76
N ARG A 19 2.81 6.66 39.77
CA ARG A 19 3.94 6.95 40.65
C ARG A 19 3.52 6.97 42.11
N LYS A 20 2.37 7.57 42.45
CA LYS A 20 1.82 7.59 43.82
C LYS A 20 1.55 6.17 44.35
N GLN A 21 1.20 5.25 43.46
CA GLN A 21 0.97 3.83 43.77
C GLN A 21 2.27 2.99 43.78
N GLY A 22 3.44 3.59 43.48
CA GLY A 22 4.71 2.86 43.35
C GLY A 22 4.81 1.99 42.08
N LEU A 23 3.80 2.01 41.22
CA LEU A 23 3.69 1.12 40.05
C LEU A 23 4.42 1.65 38.81
N LEU A 24 4.73 2.95 38.74
CA LEU A 24 5.33 3.54 37.53
C LEU A 24 6.65 2.86 37.14
N ARG A 25 7.58 2.68 38.08
CA ARG A 25 8.86 2.00 37.82
C ARG A 25 8.67 0.52 37.50
N TYR A 26 7.73 -0.13 38.20
CA TYR A 26 7.38 -1.53 37.98
C TYR A 26 6.96 -1.77 36.53
N TYR A 27 6.07 -0.95 35.98
CA TYR A 27 5.66 -1.10 34.58
C TYR A 27 6.76 -0.66 33.60
N LEU A 28 7.40 0.50 33.78
CA LEU A 28 8.41 1.00 32.84
C LEU A 28 9.53 -0.02 32.56
N VAL A 29 10.06 -0.67 33.60
CA VAL A 29 11.13 -1.67 33.43
C VAL A 29 10.68 -2.86 32.59
N ARG A 30 9.41 -3.26 32.67
CA ARG A 30 8.84 -4.37 31.88
C ARG A 30 8.62 -4.01 30.41
N TYR A 31 8.59 -2.73 30.07
CA TYR A 31 8.44 -2.27 28.69
C TYR A 31 9.79 -2.09 27.99
N LEU A 32 10.90 -2.05 28.73
CA LEU A 32 12.25 -1.95 28.15
C LEU A 32 12.58 -3.07 27.14
N PRO A 33 12.26 -4.36 27.40
CA PRO A 33 12.51 -5.41 26.42
C PRO A 33 11.73 -5.23 25.12
N PHE A 34 10.48 -4.76 25.19
CA PHE A 34 9.67 -4.46 24.01
C PHE A 34 10.29 -3.32 23.21
N LEU A 35 10.75 -2.25 23.86
CA LEU A 35 11.45 -1.16 23.18
C LEU A 35 12.71 -1.66 22.46
N SER A 36 13.54 -2.46 23.13
CA SER A 36 14.74 -3.07 22.53
C SER A 36 14.38 -3.96 21.33
N MET A 37 13.34 -4.79 21.46
CA MET A 37 12.85 -5.63 20.36
C MET A 37 12.42 -4.79 19.16
N LEU A 38 11.66 -3.71 19.38
CA LEU A 38 11.22 -2.82 18.30
C LEU A 38 12.41 -2.11 17.62
N LEU A 39 13.42 -1.69 18.38
CA LEU A 39 14.64 -1.11 17.82
C LEU A 39 15.43 -2.11 16.98
N ILE A 40 15.52 -3.38 17.39
CA ILE A 40 16.17 -4.42 16.58
C ILE A 40 15.37 -4.64 15.28
N LEU A 41 14.04 -4.79 15.39
CA LEU A 41 13.18 -5.03 14.24
C LEU A 41 13.14 -3.85 13.26
N SER A 42 13.25 -2.61 13.74
CA SER A 42 13.28 -1.42 12.87
C SER A 42 14.54 -1.33 12.00
N ASN A 43 15.60 -2.08 12.33
CA ASN A 43 16.86 -2.08 11.60
C ASN A 43 17.00 -3.30 10.66
N VAL A 44 15.95 -4.11 10.50
CA VAL A 44 15.99 -5.25 9.57
C VAL A 44 15.91 -4.72 8.12
N PRO A 45 16.88 -5.02 7.26
CA PRO A 45 16.90 -4.54 5.88
C PRO A 45 15.74 -5.14 5.07
N SER A 46 15.20 -4.37 4.12
CA SER A 46 14.10 -4.78 3.22
C SER A 46 12.75 -5.07 3.90
N TYR A 47 12.66 -4.83 5.20
CA TYR A 47 11.42 -4.89 5.96
C TYR A 47 11.13 -3.55 6.62
N THR A 48 9.85 -3.30 6.87
CA THR A 48 9.35 -2.12 7.56
C THR A 48 8.61 -2.56 8.80
N LEU A 49 8.93 -1.92 9.93
CA LEU A 49 8.22 -2.12 11.18
C LEU A 49 6.85 -1.44 11.10
N ARG A 50 5.77 -2.21 11.15
CA ARG A 50 4.40 -1.69 11.09
C ARG A 50 3.68 -1.93 12.40
N LEU A 51 3.68 -0.91 13.24
CA LEU A 51 2.96 -0.91 14.51
C LEU A 51 1.49 -0.60 14.26
N HIS A 52 0.68 -1.64 14.13
CA HIS A 52 -0.76 -1.49 14.14
C HIS A 52 -1.23 -0.99 15.50
N HIS A 53 -2.20 -0.07 15.51
CA HIS A 53 -2.69 0.55 16.74
C HIS A 53 -3.31 -0.45 17.73
N TYR A 54 -3.75 -1.65 17.32
CA TYR A 54 -4.20 -2.69 18.24
C TYR A 54 -3.07 -3.23 19.13
N LEU A 55 -1.81 -3.26 18.66
CA LEU A 55 -0.65 -3.62 19.48
C LEU A 55 -0.38 -2.54 20.53
N LEU A 56 -0.50 -1.27 20.15
CA LEU A 56 -0.36 -0.15 21.07
C LEU A 56 -1.46 -0.18 22.13
N ALA A 57 -2.69 -0.55 21.76
CA ALA A 57 -3.79 -0.72 22.69
C ALA A 57 -3.54 -1.85 23.70
N LEU A 58 -3.06 -3.02 23.25
CA LEU A 58 -2.67 -4.13 24.13
C LEU A 58 -1.56 -3.71 25.11
N LEU A 59 -0.58 -2.95 24.62
CA LEU A 59 0.49 -2.39 25.45
C LEU A 59 -0.02 -1.29 26.39
N ALA A 60 -1.09 -0.57 26.05
CA ALA A 60 -1.61 0.50 26.89
C ALA A 60 -2.46 -0.02 28.07
N ILE A 61 -3.20 -1.12 27.91
CA ILE A 61 -4.13 -1.62 28.95
C ILE A 61 -3.45 -1.84 30.32
N PRO A 62 -2.27 -2.49 30.43
CA PRO A 62 -1.61 -2.70 31.72
C PRO A 62 -1.20 -1.40 32.42
N VAL A 63 -0.82 -0.36 31.66
CA VAL A 63 -0.45 0.96 32.21
C VAL A 63 -1.67 1.84 32.54
N LEU A 64 -2.87 1.31 32.28
CA LEU A 64 -4.14 1.91 32.66
C LEU A 64 -4.82 1.13 33.79
N SER A 65 -4.13 0.23 34.50
CA SER A 65 -4.70 -0.71 35.47
C SER A 65 -5.23 -0.11 36.79
N LEU A 66 -5.08 1.20 37.01
CA LEU A 66 -5.49 1.82 38.27
C LEU A 66 -7.01 1.80 38.44
N PRO A 67 -7.54 1.58 39.66
CA PRO A 67 -8.98 1.56 39.93
C PRO A 67 -9.55 3.00 40.03
N ASN A 68 -9.34 3.82 39.00
CA ASN A 68 -9.88 5.17 38.90
C ASN A 68 -10.71 5.34 37.62
N ARG A 69 -11.64 6.30 37.62
CA ARG A 69 -12.60 6.51 36.52
C ARG A 69 -11.93 6.73 35.16
N LEU A 70 -10.86 7.54 35.15
CA LEU A 70 -10.12 7.83 33.93
C LEU A 70 -9.46 6.57 33.35
N SER A 71 -8.82 5.79 34.21
CA SER A 71 -8.18 4.52 33.87
C SER A 71 -9.19 3.52 33.28
N LEU A 72 -10.35 3.37 33.91
CA LEU A 72 -11.42 2.49 33.41
C LEU A 72 -11.95 2.95 32.04
N MET A 73 -12.19 4.25 31.87
CA MET A 73 -12.62 4.82 30.59
C MET A 73 -11.58 4.58 29.49
N LEU A 74 -10.31 4.82 29.79
CA LEU A 74 -9.22 4.62 28.83
C LEU A 74 -9.01 3.13 28.53
N GLN A 75 -9.14 2.23 29.50
CA GLN A 75 -9.11 0.78 29.26
C GLN A 75 -10.23 0.35 28.30
N ALA A 76 -11.45 0.83 28.49
CA ALA A 76 -12.57 0.54 27.59
C ALA A 76 -12.30 1.07 26.16
N PHE A 77 -11.75 2.29 26.05
CA PHE A 77 -11.35 2.85 24.76
C PHE A 77 -10.22 2.03 24.09
N MET A 78 -9.19 1.64 24.84
CA MET A 78 -8.12 0.78 24.31
C MET A 78 -8.63 -0.60 23.91
N LEU A 79 -9.57 -1.18 24.67
CA LEU A 79 -10.22 -2.43 24.29
C LEU A 79 -10.96 -2.28 22.95
N GLY A 80 -11.69 -1.17 22.77
CA GLY A 80 -12.33 -0.84 21.50
C GLY A 80 -11.35 -0.72 20.34
N LEU A 81 -10.23 -0.01 20.53
CA LEU A 81 -9.15 0.08 19.53
C LEU A 81 -8.51 -1.27 19.21
N TRP A 82 -8.36 -2.13 20.20
CA TRP A 82 -7.85 -3.47 19.97
C TRP A 82 -8.82 -4.31 19.14
N LEU A 83 -10.11 -4.29 19.48
CA LEU A 83 -11.16 -4.99 18.73
C LEU A 83 -11.28 -4.48 17.30
N ASP A 84 -11.30 -3.16 17.09
CA ASP A 84 -11.34 -2.54 15.76
C ASP A 84 -10.11 -2.95 14.93
N GLY A 85 -8.92 -2.85 15.53
CA GLY A 85 -7.70 -3.13 14.81
C GLY A 85 -7.54 -4.62 14.44
N VAL A 86 -7.88 -5.54 15.33
CA VAL A 86 -7.91 -6.97 14.99
C VAL A 86 -9.03 -7.27 13.99
N GLY A 87 -10.18 -6.61 14.10
CA GLY A 87 -11.31 -6.79 13.17
C GLY A 87 -10.97 -6.37 11.74
N ARG A 88 -10.21 -5.28 11.55
CA ARG A 88 -9.87 -4.75 10.23
C ARG A 88 -8.60 -5.33 9.62
N TRP A 89 -7.57 -5.59 10.43
CA TRP A 89 -6.25 -6.04 9.93
C TRP A 89 -5.89 -7.47 10.36
N GLY A 90 -6.74 -8.15 11.13
CA GLY A 90 -6.45 -9.46 11.68
C GLY A 90 -5.23 -9.42 12.61
N TRP A 91 -4.49 -10.53 12.63
CA TRP A 91 -3.21 -10.64 13.35
C TRP A 91 -2.04 -10.35 12.42
N ALA A 92 -2.03 -9.16 11.81
CA ALA A 92 -0.97 -8.73 10.91
C ALA A 92 0.42 -8.80 11.59
N SER A 93 1.44 -9.09 10.79
CA SER A 93 2.82 -9.15 11.27
C SER A 93 3.30 -7.79 11.78
N LEU A 94 4.16 -7.81 12.80
CA LEU A 94 4.91 -6.61 13.23
C LEU A 94 5.89 -6.14 12.14
N LEU A 95 6.38 -7.07 11.34
CA LEU A 95 7.40 -6.85 10.32
C LEU A 95 6.83 -7.24 8.96
N GLU A 96 6.71 -6.26 8.06
CA GLU A 96 6.18 -6.44 6.70
C GLU A 96 7.28 -6.15 5.68
N LYS A 97 7.30 -6.89 4.56
CA LYS A 97 8.28 -6.65 3.50
C LYS A 97 8.02 -5.28 2.88
N THR A 98 9.03 -4.43 2.78
CA THR A 98 8.87 -3.06 2.29
C THR A 98 8.27 -3.01 0.88
N SER A 99 8.61 -3.98 0.04
CA SER A 99 8.01 -4.09 -1.31
C SER A 99 6.51 -4.40 -1.29
N SER A 100 6.01 -5.08 -0.25
CA SER A 100 4.57 -5.36 -0.11
C SER A 100 3.79 -4.15 0.37
N LEU A 101 4.45 -3.21 1.05
CA LEU A 101 3.83 -1.96 1.50
C LEU A 101 3.63 -0.96 0.37
N LEU A 102 4.38 -1.12 -0.72
CA LEU A 102 4.22 -0.32 -1.92
C LEU A 102 2.81 -0.51 -2.50
N GLY A 103 2.22 -1.71 -2.36
CA GLY A 103 0.90 -2.02 -2.91
C GLY A 103 0.88 -1.80 -4.42
N ASP A 104 -0.07 -1.01 -4.89
CA ASP A 104 -0.21 -0.63 -6.31
C ASP A 104 0.51 0.68 -6.66
N ALA A 105 1.30 1.24 -5.72
CA ALA A 105 2.08 2.44 -6.01
C ALA A 105 3.23 2.13 -6.98
N PRO A 106 3.64 3.09 -7.83
CA PRO A 106 4.74 2.88 -8.76
C PRO A 106 6.04 2.57 -8.02
N SER A 107 6.69 1.46 -8.38
CA SER A 107 8.04 1.12 -7.90
C SER A 107 9.14 1.92 -8.63
N GLY A 108 8.79 2.60 -9.71
CA GLY A 108 9.73 3.32 -10.58
C GLY A 108 10.34 2.44 -11.67
N SER A 109 9.76 1.26 -11.89
CA SER A 109 10.12 0.39 -13.01
C SER A 109 9.62 0.95 -14.34
N TRP A 110 10.12 0.40 -15.45
CA TRP A 110 9.66 0.81 -16.77
C TRP A 110 8.19 0.50 -16.99
N THR A 111 7.50 1.43 -17.63
CA THR A 111 6.08 1.31 -18.02
C THR A 111 5.96 1.53 -19.53
N PRO A 112 5.16 0.73 -20.25
CA PRO A 112 4.89 1.00 -21.66
C PRO A 112 3.99 2.24 -21.79
N ALA A 113 4.25 3.07 -22.80
CA ALA A 113 3.38 4.18 -23.16
C ALA A 113 2.40 3.75 -24.26
N PHE A 114 1.13 4.15 -24.14
CA PHE A 114 0.15 3.90 -25.21
C PHE A 114 0.42 4.82 -26.39
N LEU A 115 0.40 4.25 -27.60
CA LEU A 115 0.60 4.99 -28.84
C LEU A 115 -0.76 5.42 -29.39
N SER A 116 -0.91 6.70 -29.69
CA SER A 116 -2.12 7.30 -30.26
C SER A 116 -2.31 6.99 -31.75
N ASN A 117 -2.01 5.76 -32.21
CA ASN A 117 -1.95 5.49 -33.63
C ASN A 117 -3.35 5.49 -34.27
N LEU A 118 -3.66 6.57 -35.00
CA LEU A 118 -4.96 6.94 -35.56
C LEU A 118 -5.43 6.11 -36.77
N SER A 119 -4.74 5.01 -37.09
CA SER A 119 -4.93 4.28 -38.36
C SER A 119 -5.94 3.12 -38.29
N SER A 120 -6.28 2.61 -37.10
CA SER A 120 -7.31 1.56 -36.92
C SER A 120 -8.11 1.78 -35.63
N PRO A 121 -9.44 1.96 -35.69
CA PRO A 121 -10.27 2.22 -34.50
C PRO A 121 -10.44 1.01 -33.56
N HIS A 122 -9.96 -0.17 -33.96
CA HIS A 122 -10.09 -1.42 -33.21
C HIS A 122 -8.76 -1.93 -32.66
N THR A 123 -7.66 -1.24 -32.90
CA THR A 123 -6.33 -1.71 -32.46
C THR A 123 -5.79 -0.76 -31.40
N LEU A 124 -5.38 -1.31 -30.26
CA LEU A 124 -4.66 -0.58 -29.24
C LEU A 124 -3.19 -0.99 -29.29
N SER A 125 -2.29 -0.02 -29.40
CA SER A 125 -0.84 -0.23 -29.50
C SER A 125 -0.08 0.54 -28.42
N TRP A 126 1.12 0.08 -28.08
CA TRP A 126 2.01 0.68 -27.09
C TRP A 126 3.47 0.55 -27.51
N SER A 127 4.35 1.20 -26.75
CA SER A 127 5.80 1.15 -26.94
C SER A 127 6.33 -0.29 -26.97
N PRO A 128 7.06 -0.69 -28.03
CA PRO A 128 7.65 -2.01 -28.11
C PRO A 128 8.75 -2.20 -27.06
N ILE A 129 9.07 -3.45 -26.72
CA ILE A 129 10.22 -3.81 -25.90
C ILE A 129 11.49 -3.42 -26.64
N THR A 130 12.31 -2.55 -26.04
CA THR A 130 13.60 -2.14 -26.59
C THR A 130 14.67 -3.23 -26.36
N PRO A 131 15.78 -3.24 -27.12
CA PRO A 131 16.87 -4.18 -26.88
C PRO A 131 17.44 -4.11 -25.46
N GLU A 132 17.50 -2.90 -24.87
CA GLU A 132 17.92 -2.69 -23.48
C GLU A 132 16.96 -3.38 -22.50
N GLN A 133 15.66 -3.29 -22.76
CA GLN A 133 14.64 -3.97 -21.98
C GLN A 133 14.71 -5.49 -22.08
N ALA A 134 14.98 -6.01 -23.28
CA ALA A 134 15.12 -7.44 -23.51
C ALA A 134 16.34 -8.04 -22.77
N VAL A 135 17.44 -7.28 -22.64
CA VAL A 135 18.62 -7.69 -21.85
C VAL A 135 18.30 -7.81 -20.35
N GLU A 136 17.30 -7.07 -19.87
CA GLU A 136 16.79 -7.11 -18.49
C GLU A 136 15.73 -8.21 -18.27
N ASP A 137 15.66 -9.23 -19.13
CA ASP A 137 14.68 -10.33 -19.09
C ASP A 137 13.21 -9.89 -19.19
N ILE A 138 12.94 -8.75 -19.82
CA ILE A 138 11.57 -8.34 -20.15
C ILE A 138 11.15 -9.06 -21.42
N THR A 139 10.16 -9.94 -21.30
CA THR A 139 9.78 -10.88 -22.37
C THR A 139 8.36 -10.66 -22.89
N GLY A 140 7.55 -9.84 -22.22
CA GLY A 140 6.18 -9.59 -22.64
C GLY A 140 5.49 -8.45 -21.91
N TYR A 141 4.16 -8.45 -22.01
CA TYR A 141 3.26 -7.46 -21.44
C TYR A 141 2.14 -8.12 -20.65
N SER A 142 1.74 -7.47 -19.57
CA SER A 142 0.53 -7.74 -18.81
C SER A 142 -0.46 -6.60 -19.04
N ILE A 143 -1.70 -6.94 -19.42
CA ILE A 143 -2.71 -5.96 -19.82
C ILE A 143 -3.92 -6.11 -18.89
N LEU A 144 -4.27 -5.02 -18.22
CA LEU A 144 -5.50 -4.90 -17.44
C LEU A 144 -6.57 -4.19 -18.26
N VAL A 145 -7.78 -4.72 -18.17
CA VAL A 145 -9.00 -4.11 -18.71
C VAL A 145 -10.01 -4.02 -17.57
N ASN A 146 -10.40 -2.79 -17.23
CA ASN A 146 -11.25 -2.51 -16.08
C ASN A 146 -10.72 -3.14 -14.78
N ASP A 147 -9.44 -2.92 -14.50
CA ASP A 147 -8.70 -3.45 -13.34
C ASP A 147 -8.67 -4.99 -13.21
N MET A 148 -9.02 -5.71 -14.27
CA MET A 148 -8.86 -7.16 -14.36
C MET A 148 -7.83 -7.53 -15.40
N GLN A 149 -6.95 -8.47 -15.07
CA GLN A 149 -5.95 -8.96 -16.01
C GLN A 149 -6.64 -9.73 -17.14
N ALA A 150 -6.58 -9.16 -18.35
CA ALA A 150 -7.12 -9.76 -19.56
C ALA A 150 -6.07 -10.60 -20.28
N PHE A 151 -4.81 -10.15 -20.25
CA PHE A 151 -3.69 -10.83 -20.89
C PHE A 151 -2.46 -10.82 -19.99
N ALA A 152 -1.71 -11.92 -20.02
CA ALA A 152 -0.43 -12.13 -19.35
C ALA A 152 0.55 -12.79 -20.33
N GLY A 153 1.83 -12.45 -20.27
CA GLY A 153 2.85 -12.96 -21.18
C GLY A 153 2.61 -12.59 -22.65
N TRP A 154 1.91 -11.49 -22.92
CA TRP A 154 1.62 -11.06 -24.29
C TRP A 154 2.89 -10.54 -24.95
N THR A 155 3.20 -10.91 -26.19
CA THR A 155 4.49 -10.58 -26.82
C THR A 155 4.40 -9.48 -27.87
N ASN A 156 3.22 -9.25 -28.45
CA ASN A 156 3.02 -8.21 -29.46
C ASN A 156 2.80 -6.85 -28.81
N SER A 157 3.25 -5.77 -29.45
CA SER A 157 3.03 -4.39 -28.95
C SER A 157 1.64 -3.82 -29.31
N SER A 158 0.67 -4.70 -29.59
CA SER A 158 -0.70 -4.34 -29.93
C SER A 158 -1.69 -5.46 -29.64
N ILE A 159 -2.95 -5.10 -29.41
CA ILE A 159 -4.10 -6.02 -29.35
C ILE A 159 -5.25 -5.52 -30.24
N ASP A 160 -6.06 -6.46 -30.70
CA ASP A 160 -7.40 -6.17 -31.23
C ASP A 160 -8.38 -6.04 -30.06
N LEU A 161 -9.13 -4.94 -30.05
CA LEU A 161 -10.13 -4.62 -29.05
C LEU A 161 -11.41 -5.45 -29.20
N LYS A 162 -11.57 -6.16 -30.32
CA LYS A 162 -12.71 -7.04 -30.57
C LYS A 162 -12.78 -8.16 -29.51
N GLY A 163 -13.88 -8.20 -28.77
CA GLY A 163 -14.10 -9.17 -27.68
C GLY A 163 -13.46 -8.79 -26.34
N VAL A 164 -12.68 -7.71 -26.29
CA VAL A 164 -12.09 -7.15 -25.07
C VAL A 164 -12.96 -6.02 -24.52
N LEU A 165 -13.55 -5.21 -25.41
CA LEU A 165 -14.45 -4.13 -25.04
C LEU A 165 -15.71 -4.65 -24.37
N ARG A 166 -16.06 -4.03 -23.25
CA ARG A 166 -17.35 -4.20 -22.58
C ARG A 166 -18.26 -3.01 -22.87
N GLU A 167 -19.56 -3.21 -22.68
CA GLU A 167 -20.51 -2.10 -22.70
C GLU A 167 -20.11 -1.06 -21.65
N GLY A 168 -20.14 0.21 -22.03
CA GLY A 168 -19.74 1.32 -21.18
C GLY A 168 -18.32 1.84 -21.39
N VAL A 169 -17.81 2.51 -20.37
CA VAL A 169 -16.45 3.04 -20.30
C VAL A 169 -15.46 1.90 -20.03
N ASN A 170 -14.37 1.85 -20.79
CA ASN A 170 -13.32 0.85 -20.61
C ASN A 170 -12.00 1.50 -20.20
N TYR A 171 -11.39 0.96 -19.15
CA TYR A 171 -10.08 1.40 -18.64
C TYR A 171 -9.01 0.40 -19.05
N PHE A 172 -7.88 0.89 -19.53
CA PHE A 172 -6.74 0.04 -19.91
C PHE A 172 -5.50 0.48 -19.16
N ARG A 173 -4.76 -0.50 -18.64
CA ARG A 173 -3.44 -0.32 -18.07
C ARG A 173 -2.53 -1.41 -18.59
N ILE A 174 -1.26 -1.09 -18.77
CA ILE A 174 -0.29 -2.05 -19.28
C ILE A 174 0.99 -2.01 -18.45
N ALA A 175 1.57 -3.17 -18.22
CA ALA A 175 2.87 -3.34 -17.60
C ALA A 175 3.76 -4.19 -18.50
N TYR A 176 5.07 -3.95 -18.44
CA TYR A 176 6.03 -4.94 -18.91
C TYR A 176 6.04 -6.17 -17.99
N GLU A 177 6.43 -7.33 -18.50
CA GLU A 177 6.54 -8.56 -17.75
C GLU A 177 7.97 -9.07 -17.74
N LYS A 178 8.51 -9.30 -16.54
CA LYS A 178 9.85 -9.84 -16.30
C LYS A 178 9.72 -11.16 -15.55
N ASN A 179 10.23 -12.25 -16.11
CA ASN A 179 10.17 -13.59 -15.51
C ASN A 179 8.76 -14.04 -15.05
N GLY A 180 7.71 -13.70 -15.81
CA GLY A 180 6.33 -14.07 -15.47
C GLY A 180 5.65 -13.16 -14.44
N ILE A 181 6.31 -12.07 -14.01
CA ILE A 181 5.79 -11.11 -13.04
C ILE A 181 5.65 -9.75 -13.72
N SER A 182 4.49 -9.12 -13.58
CA SER A 182 4.26 -7.76 -14.06
C SER A 182 5.10 -6.75 -13.27
N LEU A 183 5.73 -5.83 -13.99
CA LEU A 183 6.32 -4.61 -13.43
C LEU A 183 5.21 -3.58 -13.13
N ASP A 184 5.56 -2.30 -12.99
CA ASP A 184 4.56 -1.25 -12.77
C ASP A 184 3.60 -1.16 -13.95
N PHE A 185 2.34 -0.92 -13.62
CA PHE A 185 1.32 -0.59 -14.60
C PHE A 185 1.39 0.89 -14.94
N SER A 186 1.25 1.19 -16.23
CA SER A 186 1.06 2.54 -16.74
C SER A 186 -0.10 3.26 -16.06
N ASP A 187 -0.12 4.58 -16.22
CA ASP A 187 -1.32 5.36 -15.97
C ASP A 187 -2.47 4.83 -16.85
N PRO A 188 -3.70 4.84 -16.31
CA PRO A 188 -4.85 4.31 -17.02
C PRO A 188 -5.22 5.22 -18.19
N ILE A 189 -5.44 4.61 -19.34
CA ILE A 189 -6.16 5.27 -20.45
C ILE A 189 -7.62 4.86 -20.42
N VAL A 190 -8.47 5.78 -20.88
CA VAL A 190 -9.92 5.60 -20.86
C VAL A 190 -10.44 5.60 -22.28
N ARG A 191 -11.22 4.59 -22.63
CA ARG A 191 -12.07 4.58 -23.83
C ARG A 191 -13.51 4.85 -23.43
N TRP A 192 -14.04 5.97 -23.88
CA TRP A 192 -15.42 6.36 -23.64
C TRP A 192 -16.38 5.57 -24.54
N GLU A 193 -17.67 5.57 -24.18
CA GLU A 193 -18.73 4.91 -24.96
C GLU A 193 -18.84 5.44 -26.40
N ASN A 194 -18.58 6.75 -26.57
CA ASN A 194 -18.55 7.40 -27.88
C ASN A 194 -17.33 7.00 -28.75
N GLY A 195 -16.45 6.13 -28.24
CA GLY A 195 -15.25 5.64 -28.93
C GLY A 195 -14.04 6.56 -28.84
N THR A 196 -14.14 7.69 -28.14
CA THR A 196 -13.02 8.61 -27.91
C THR A 196 -12.10 8.09 -26.81
N TRP A 197 -10.84 8.51 -26.85
CA TRP A 197 -9.81 8.14 -25.88
C TRP A 197 -9.44 9.34 -25.00
N GLY A 198 -9.13 9.07 -23.73
CA GLY A 198 -8.56 10.01 -22.79
C GLY A 198 -7.31 9.44 -22.13
N GLY A 199 -6.34 10.30 -21.83
CA GLY A 199 -5.11 9.93 -21.12
C GLY A 199 -3.99 9.33 -22.00
N MET A 200 -4.17 9.26 -23.33
CA MET A 200 -3.07 8.91 -24.22
C MET A 200 -2.04 10.05 -24.25
N GLU A 201 -0.76 9.75 -24.02
CA GLU A 201 0.31 10.70 -24.25
C GLU A 201 0.45 10.96 -25.75
N GLU A 202 0.57 12.24 -26.14
CA GLU A 202 0.96 12.61 -27.51
C GLU A 202 2.33 12.00 -27.81
N PRO A 203 2.52 11.33 -28.96
CA PRO A 203 3.82 10.79 -29.32
C PRO A 203 4.79 11.97 -29.38
N ALA A 204 5.83 11.94 -28.54
CA ALA A 204 6.89 12.92 -28.58
C ALA A 204 7.40 12.99 -30.03
N ALA A 205 7.21 14.15 -30.67
CA ALA A 205 7.71 14.39 -32.01
C ALA A 205 9.22 14.09 -31.99
N LEU A 206 9.62 13.04 -32.69
CA LEU A 206 11.03 12.76 -32.93
C LEU A 206 11.55 13.93 -33.80
N PHE A 207 12.24 14.87 -33.16
CA PHE A 207 13.08 15.87 -33.83
C PHE A 207 14.44 15.26 -34.17
#